data_AF-A0A6B3M1W2-F1
#
_entry.id   AF-A0A6B3M1W2-F1
#
_cell.length_a   1.000
_cell.length_b   1.000
_cell.length_c   1.000
_cell.angle_alpha   90.00
_cell.angle_beta   90.00
_cell.angle_gamma   90.00
#
_symmetry.space_group_name_H-M   'P 1'
#
loop_
_entity.id
_entity.type
_entity.pdbx_description
1 polymer ?
#
loop_
_entity_poly.entity_id
_entity_poly.type
_entity_poly.pdbx_seq_one_letter_code
_entity_poly.pdbx_strand_id
1 'polypeptide(L)'
;MLQKSILKLAKQGHPKAIAVLVNYSLVSHNIKAKVQLREGCLHLLLESAQVPNQKALVAFIRKGMMSLSPESIKTVKIYGRNFGADSPVWYQIIELRNNVASTTLPTLSEPIPSLQPLQDCIAKQKKKTVSSPSRALKKLAEELLELVNFDQKKAEKLLREVVFQYPNKSLEWCFEMAIYKLLQNRL
;
A
#
# COMPACT_ATOMS: atom_id res chain seq x y z
N MET A 1 0.36 -36.61 1.90
CA MET A 1 0.65 -36.18 3.30
C MET A 1 0.84 -34.65 3.48
N LEU A 2 1.40 -33.92 2.49
CA LEU A 2 1.88 -32.53 2.59
C LEU A 2 1.00 -31.52 3.36
N GLN A 3 -0.34 -31.56 3.18
CA GLN A 3 -1.25 -30.57 3.77
C GLN A 3 -1.22 -30.53 5.30
N LYS A 4 -1.07 -31.66 6.01
CA LYS A 4 -1.00 -31.68 7.49
C LYS A 4 0.21 -30.88 8.01
N SER A 5 1.33 -30.94 7.31
CA SER A 5 2.54 -30.18 7.66
C SER A 5 2.38 -28.68 7.38
N ILE A 6 1.80 -28.31 6.24
CA ILE A 6 1.51 -26.90 5.90
C ILE A 6 0.54 -26.29 6.93
N LEU A 7 -0.50 -27.01 7.34
CA LEU A 7 -1.47 -26.52 8.32
C LEU A 7 -0.82 -26.31 9.70
N LYS A 8 0.03 -27.24 10.17
CA LYS A 8 0.84 -27.04 11.40
C LYS A 8 1.74 -25.80 11.31
N LEU A 9 2.53 -25.67 10.23
CA LEU A 9 3.43 -24.53 10.03
C LEU A 9 2.67 -23.20 9.96
N ALA A 10 1.50 -23.18 9.33
CA ALA A 10 0.65 -22.00 9.25
C ALA A 10 0.10 -21.61 10.64
N LYS A 11 -0.29 -22.57 11.49
CA LYS A 11 -0.70 -22.30 12.89
C LYS A 11 0.45 -21.75 13.74
N GLN A 12 1.68 -22.19 13.48
CA GLN A 12 2.91 -21.62 14.07
C GLN A 12 3.27 -20.22 13.51
N GLY A 13 2.45 -19.65 12.63
CA GLY A 13 2.64 -18.31 12.06
C GLY A 13 3.62 -18.23 10.88
N HIS A 14 4.10 -19.35 10.32
CA HIS A 14 5.07 -19.30 9.21
C HIS A 14 4.46 -18.64 7.96
N PRO A 15 5.01 -17.51 7.47
CA PRO A 15 4.42 -16.75 6.38
C PRO A 15 4.35 -17.53 5.07
N LYS A 16 5.34 -18.40 4.78
CA LYS A 16 5.32 -19.28 3.59
C LYS A 16 4.14 -20.26 3.61
N ALA A 17 3.82 -20.83 4.78
CA ALA A 17 2.73 -21.80 4.90
C ALA A 17 1.36 -21.10 4.80
N ILE A 18 1.22 -19.91 5.40
CA ILE A 18 0.05 -19.05 5.24
C ILE A 18 -0.11 -18.61 3.79
N ALA A 19 0.97 -18.23 3.10
CA ALA A 19 0.95 -17.88 1.67
C ALA A 19 0.39 -19.00 0.82
N VAL A 20 0.86 -20.24 1.00
CA VAL A 20 0.36 -21.40 0.24
C VAL A 20 -1.13 -21.63 0.52
N LEU A 21 -1.55 -21.60 1.79
CA LEU A 21 -2.95 -21.84 2.15
C LEU A 21 -3.90 -20.77 1.58
N VAL A 22 -3.49 -19.49 1.62
CA VAL A 22 -4.28 -18.36 1.11
C VAL A 22 -4.30 -18.34 -0.42
N ASN A 23 -3.18 -18.58 -1.11
CA ASN A 23 -3.18 -18.73 -2.57
C ASN A 23 -4.05 -19.91 -3.03
N TYR A 24 -4.00 -21.05 -2.33
CA TYR A 24 -4.77 -22.24 -2.69
C TYR A 24 -6.30 -22.00 -2.66
N SER A 25 -6.77 -21.05 -1.84
CA SER A 25 -8.19 -20.64 -1.85
C SER A 25 -8.51 -19.52 -2.85
N LEU A 26 -7.51 -18.75 -3.27
CA LEU A 26 -7.67 -17.56 -4.11
C LEU A 26 -7.36 -17.80 -5.59
N VAL A 27 -6.71 -18.92 -5.94
CA VAL A 27 -6.51 -19.38 -7.32
C VAL A 27 -7.85 -19.52 -8.06
N SER A 28 -8.91 -19.96 -7.35
CA SER A 28 -10.30 -20.04 -7.82
C SER A 28 -10.87 -18.71 -8.33
N HIS A 29 -10.32 -17.59 -7.86
CA HIS A 29 -10.73 -16.23 -8.20
C HIS A 29 -9.70 -15.50 -9.08
N ASN A 30 -8.66 -16.20 -9.57
CA ASN A 30 -7.53 -15.63 -10.30
C ASN A 30 -6.76 -14.53 -9.53
N ILE A 31 -6.68 -14.66 -8.20
CA ILE A 31 -5.99 -13.69 -7.32
C ILE A 31 -4.70 -14.32 -6.77
N LYS A 32 -3.56 -13.66 -6.99
CA LYS A 32 -2.29 -14.01 -6.33
C LYS A 32 -2.19 -13.31 -4.98
N ALA A 33 -1.75 -14.04 -3.96
CA ALA A 33 -1.49 -13.51 -2.62
C ALA A 33 0.00 -13.61 -2.27
N LYS A 34 0.63 -12.49 -1.92
CA LYS A 34 1.98 -12.44 -1.35
C LYS A 34 1.85 -12.17 0.16
N VAL A 35 2.45 -13.02 0.99
CA VAL A 35 2.37 -12.92 2.46
C VAL A 35 3.77 -12.70 3.03
N GLN A 36 3.90 -11.70 3.89
CA GLN A 36 5.15 -11.30 4.54
C GLN A 36 4.91 -11.00 6.02
N LEU A 37 5.57 -11.74 6.91
CA LEU A 37 5.54 -11.45 8.35
C LEU A 37 6.70 -10.50 8.69
N ARG A 38 6.41 -9.34 9.28
CA ARG A 38 7.41 -8.45 9.91
C ARG A 38 6.90 -8.09 11.30
N GLU A 39 7.73 -8.23 12.33
CA GLU A 39 7.47 -7.67 13.67
C GLU A 39 6.11 -8.10 14.28
N GLY A 40 5.69 -9.35 14.03
CA GLY A 40 4.38 -9.89 14.46
C GLY A 40 3.16 -9.40 13.67
N CYS A 41 3.38 -8.53 12.68
CA CYS A 41 2.37 -8.03 11.73
C CYS A 41 2.44 -8.80 10.40
N LEU A 42 1.34 -9.44 10.03
CA LEU A 42 1.22 -10.19 8.77
C LEU A 42 0.75 -9.26 7.65
N HIS A 43 1.65 -8.91 6.74
CA HIS A 43 1.35 -8.11 5.56
C HIS A 43 0.94 -9.04 4.41
N LEU A 44 -0.19 -8.76 3.77
CA LEU A 44 -0.87 -9.69 2.86
C LEU A 44 -1.36 -8.93 1.62
N LEU A 45 -0.56 -8.98 0.56
CA LEU A 45 -0.79 -8.27 -0.70
C LEU A 45 -1.53 -9.18 -1.69
N LEU A 46 -2.71 -8.73 -2.13
CA LEU A 46 -3.57 -9.39 -3.11
C LEU A 46 -3.44 -8.69 -4.46
N GLU A 47 -3.18 -9.47 -5.51
CA GLU A 47 -2.97 -9.01 -6.88
C GLU A 47 -3.94 -9.75 -7.80
N SER A 48 -4.86 -9.04 -8.46
CA SER A 48 -5.86 -9.61 -9.37
C SER A 48 -5.99 -8.77 -10.64
N ALA A 49 -6.37 -9.36 -11.77
CA ALA A 49 -6.59 -8.61 -13.02
C ALA A 49 -7.69 -7.55 -12.87
N GLN A 50 -8.78 -7.88 -12.17
CA GLN A 50 -9.88 -6.97 -11.83
C GLN A 50 -9.71 -6.42 -10.42
N VAL A 51 -10.32 -5.26 -10.11
CA VAL A 51 -10.28 -4.65 -8.77
C VAL A 51 -10.76 -5.66 -7.72
N PRO A 52 -9.92 -6.10 -6.78
CA PRO A 52 -10.32 -7.10 -5.80
C PRO A 52 -11.39 -6.55 -4.85
N ASN A 53 -12.53 -7.22 -4.67
CA ASN A 53 -13.61 -6.75 -3.79
C ASN A 53 -13.15 -6.79 -2.31
N GLN A 54 -12.94 -5.61 -1.72
CA GLN A 54 -12.47 -5.45 -0.35
C GLN A 54 -13.30 -6.24 0.66
N LYS A 55 -14.61 -6.02 0.72
CA LYS A 55 -15.47 -6.65 1.75
C LYS A 55 -15.45 -8.18 1.65
N ALA A 56 -15.51 -8.73 0.43
CA ALA A 56 -15.46 -10.17 0.21
C ALA A 56 -14.12 -10.78 0.65
N LEU A 57 -13.00 -10.18 0.25
CA LEU A 57 -11.66 -10.72 0.53
C LEU A 57 -11.23 -10.50 1.99
N VAL A 58 -11.57 -9.35 2.58
CA VAL A 58 -11.40 -9.09 4.01
C VAL A 58 -12.17 -10.12 4.84
N ALA A 59 -13.44 -10.41 4.50
CA ALA A 59 -14.23 -11.44 5.18
C ALA A 59 -13.63 -12.84 5.00
N PHE A 60 -13.19 -13.19 3.78
CA PHE A 60 -12.54 -14.46 3.48
C PHE A 60 -11.25 -14.67 4.29
N ILE A 61 -10.35 -13.69 4.27
CA ILE A 61 -9.08 -13.73 5.01
C ILE A 61 -9.32 -13.72 6.51
N ARG A 62 -10.30 -12.94 7.02
CA ARG A 62 -10.69 -12.99 8.44
C ARG A 62 -11.13 -14.40 8.85
N LYS A 63 -11.97 -15.06 8.04
CA LYS A 63 -12.43 -16.43 8.30
C LYS A 63 -11.26 -17.44 8.27
N GLY A 64 -10.35 -17.31 7.30
CA GLY A 64 -9.14 -18.14 7.22
C GLY A 64 -8.21 -17.95 8.43
N MET A 65 -7.99 -16.70 8.85
CA MET A 65 -7.13 -16.37 9.99
C MET A 65 -7.75 -16.73 11.34
N MET A 66 -9.08 -16.63 11.51
CA MET A 66 -9.79 -17.17 12.68
C MET A 66 -9.70 -18.70 12.75
N SER A 67 -9.93 -19.41 11.64
CA SER A 67 -9.81 -20.87 11.56
C SER A 67 -8.38 -21.37 11.87
N LEU A 68 -7.38 -20.57 11.47
CA LEU A 68 -5.98 -20.87 11.73
C LEU A 68 -5.56 -20.52 13.16
N SER A 69 -6.04 -19.39 13.70
CA SER A 69 -5.66 -18.80 14.99
C SER A 69 -4.13 -18.83 15.27
N PRO A 70 -3.31 -18.15 14.44
CA PRO A 70 -1.86 -18.14 14.61
C PRO A 70 -1.42 -17.32 15.83
N GLU A 71 -1.03 -18.00 16.90
CA GLU A 71 -0.72 -17.43 18.22
C GLU A 71 0.36 -16.33 18.20
N SER A 72 1.32 -16.44 17.27
CA SER A 72 2.41 -15.46 17.09
C SER A 72 2.02 -14.19 16.34
N ILE A 73 0.81 -14.10 15.77
CA ILE A 73 0.38 -13.00 14.89
C ILE A 73 -0.79 -12.24 15.53
N LYS A 74 -0.58 -10.95 15.79
CA LYS A 74 -1.58 -10.09 16.47
C LYS A 74 -2.42 -9.28 15.49
N THR A 75 -1.82 -8.89 14.37
CA THR A 75 -2.42 -7.95 13.41
C THR A 75 -2.10 -8.39 11.97
N VAL A 76 -3.10 -8.32 11.09
CA VAL A 76 -3.00 -8.61 9.66
C VAL A 76 -3.30 -7.33 8.87
N LYS A 77 -2.42 -6.94 7.96
CA LYS A 77 -2.62 -5.82 7.04
C LYS A 77 -2.81 -6.37 5.63
N ILE A 78 -4.04 -6.29 5.12
CA ILE A 78 -4.42 -6.73 3.78
C ILE A 78 -4.32 -5.54 2.84
N TYR A 79 -3.76 -5.75 1.64
CA TYR A 79 -3.64 -4.75 0.59
C TYR A 79 -4.21 -5.32 -0.70
N GLY A 80 -5.20 -4.67 -1.32
CA GLY A 80 -5.75 -5.09 -2.60
C GLY A 80 -5.26 -4.21 -3.73
N ARG A 81 -4.62 -4.79 -4.75
CA ARG A 81 -4.19 -4.09 -5.97
C ARG A 81 -4.57 -4.82 -7.24
N ASN A 82 -4.69 -4.07 -8.33
CA ASN A 82 -4.81 -4.64 -9.66
C ASN A 82 -3.45 -5.16 -10.14
N PHE A 83 -3.46 -6.14 -11.03
CA PHE A 83 -2.26 -6.64 -11.68
C PHE A 83 -1.64 -5.53 -12.54
N GLY A 84 -0.36 -5.24 -12.35
CA GLY A 84 0.31 -4.10 -12.98
C GLY A 84 0.08 -2.73 -12.31
N ALA A 85 -0.69 -2.63 -11.22
CA ALA A 85 -0.80 -1.38 -10.46
C ALA A 85 0.28 -1.31 -9.35
N ASP A 86 1.03 -0.21 -9.26
CA ASP A 86 2.05 -0.05 -8.21
C ASP A 86 1.45 0.11 -6.81
N SER A 87 0.44 0.96 -6.67
CA SER A 87 -0.26 1.18 -5.39
C SER A 87 -1.43 0.23 -5.17
N PRO A 88 -1.70 -0.19 -3.92
CA PRO A 88 -2.98 -0.78 -3.56
C PRO A 88 -4.13 0.20 -3.80
N VAL A 89 -5.22 -0.30 -4.37
CA VAL A 89 -6.50 0.40 -4.53
C VAL A 89 -7.17 0.57 -3.17
N TRP A 90 -6.97 -0.38 -2.26
CA TRP A 90 -7.42 -0.33 -0.88
C TRP A 90 -6.49 -1.10 0.04
N TYR A 91 -6.52 -0.78 1.33
CA TYR A 91 -5.96 -1.62 2.38
C TYR A 91 -6.98 -1.83 3.49
N GLN A 92 -6.77 -2.84 4.33
CA GLN A 92 -7.57 -3.10 5.52
C GLN A 92 -6.67 -3.67 6.61
N ILE A 93 -6.83 -3.20 7.84
CA ILE A 93 -6.19 -3.79 9.01
C ILE A 93 -7.23 -4.66 9.73
N ILE A 94 -6.82 -5.86 10.15
CA ILE A 94 -7.61 -6.79 10.97
C ILE A 94 -6.75 -7.15 12.18
N GLU A 95 -7.31 -7.05 13.38
CA GLU A 95 -6.68 -7.60 14.58
C GLU A 95 -7.21 -9.00 14.87
N LEU A 96 -6.31 -9.93 15.21
CA LEU A 96 -6.61 -11.32 15.56
C LEU A 96 -7.00 -11.46 17.03
N ARG A 97 -6.62 -10.50 17.87
CA ARG A 97 -6.93 -10.49 19.30
C ARG A 97 -8.43 -10.24 19.49
N ASN A 98 -9.14 -11.23 20.03
CA ASN A 98 -10.55 -11.14 20.33
C ASN A 98 -10.82 -10.17 21.52
N ASN A 99 -10.94 -8.88 21.22
CA ASN A 99 -11.53 -7.89 22.11
C ASN A 99 -12.71 -7.20 21.41
N VAL A 100 -13.78 -6.97 22.17
CA VAL A 100 -15.08 -6.52 21.68
C VAL A 100 -15.14 -4.98 21.58
N ALA A 101 -14.47 -4.42 20.57
CA ALA A 101 -14.51 -2.99 20.27
C ALA A 101 -14.83 -2.74 18.78
N SER A 102 -16.12 -2.70 18.46
CA SER A 102 -16.60 -2.22 17.15
C SER A 102 -16.60 -0.68 17.13
N THR A 103 -15.55 -0.07 16.58
CA THR A 103 -15.51 1.37 16.31
C THR A 103 -15.40 1.63 14.81
N THR A 104 -16.57 1.77 14.19
CA THR A 104 -16.87 2.56 12.98
C THR A 104 -15.80 2.71 11.89
N LEU A 105 -16.06 2.06 10.75
CA LEU A 105 -16.00 2.74 9.46
C LEU A 105 -17.08 3.84 9.43
N PRO A 106 -16.73 5.12 9.25
CA PRO A 106 -17.61 6.06 8.56
C PRO A 106 -17.43 5.86 7.05
N THR A 107 -18.51 5.54 6.34
CA THR A 107 -18.54 5.59 4.86
C THR A 107 -19.53 6.66 4.45
N LEU A 108 -19.00 7.71 3.80
CA LEU A 108 -19.70 8.66 2.93
C LEU A 108 -20.78 9.56 3.58
N SER A 109 -20.47 10.85 3.76
CA SER A 109 -21.33 12.01 3.43
C SER A 109 -20.55 13.32 3.54
N GLU A 110 -20.96 14.33 2.77
CA GLU A 110 -20.40 15.70 2.70
C GLU A 110 -20.92 16.60 3.86
N PRO A 111 -20.42 17.85 4.08
CA PRO A 111 -19.53 18.65 3.22
C PRO A 111 -18.25 19.18 3.90
N ILE A 112 -17.38 19.87 3.13
CA ILE A 112 -16.22 20.61 3.64
C ILE A 112 -16.43 22.12 3.37
N PRO A 113 -16.73 22.94 4.39
CA PRO A 113 -16.74 24.40 4.27
C PRO A 113 -15.35 25.03 4.15
N SER A 114 -15.31 26.28 3.68
CA SER A 114 -14.10 27.00 3.27
C SER A 114 -13.14 27.41 4.40
N LEU A 115 -11.84 27.21 4.15
CA LEU A 115 -10.68 28.06 4.50
C LEU A 115 -10.55 28.75 5.89
N GLN A 116 -9.56 28.28 6.67
CA GLN A 116 -8.44 29.07 7.26
C GLN A 116 -8.70 30.09 8.43
N PRO A 117 -7.66 30.62 9.14
CA PRO A 117 -6.23 30.25 9.24
C PRO A 117 -5.60 30.28 10.68
N LEU A 118 -4.27 30.01 10.74
CA LEU A 118 -3.24 30.35 11.76
C LEU A 118 -3.12 29.61 13.12
N GLN A 119 -1.98 28.88 13.24
CA GLN A 119 -1.00 28.84 14.35
C GLN A 119 -1.36 28.23 15.74
N ASP A 120 -0.41 27.75 16.56
CA ASP A 120 1.04 27.46 16.34
C ASP A 120 1.40 25.96 16.62
N CYS A 121 2.15 25.45 17.63
CA CYS A 121 2.95 25.95 18.76
C CYS A 121 4.18 25.03 18.99
N ILE A 122 5.25 25.49 19.68
CA ILE A 122 6.61 24.94 19.53
C ILE A 122 7.22 24.25 20.79
N ALA A 123 7.98 23.18 20.54
CA ALA A 123 9.01 22.51 21.38
C ALA A 123 8.52 21.51 22.45
N LYS A 124 9.24 20.41 22.78
CA LYS A 124 10.66 20.01 22.51
C LYS A 124 10.70 18.55 21.99
N GLN A 125 11.37 18.15 20.89
CA GLN A 125 12.80 18.26 20.48
C GLN A 125 13.78 17.23 21.11
N LYS A 126 13.95 16.06 20.46
CA LYS A 126 15.15 15.18 20.46
C LYS A 126 14.92 14.00 19.48
N LYS A 127 15.88 13.52 18.67
CA LYS A 127 17.00 14.15 17.92
C LYS A 127 17.55 13.13 16.89
N LYS A 128 18.22 13.60 15.83
CA LYS A 128 18.66 12.86 14.62
C LYS A 128 17.51 12.45 13.68
N THR A 129 17.67 12.47 12.35
CA THR A 129 18.87 12.76 11.53
C THR A 129 18.58 13.80 10.45
N VAL A 130 19.57 14.64 10.13
CA VAL A 130 19.55 15.47 8.91
C VAL A 130 19.75 14.56 7.69
N SER A 131 18.95 14.77 6.65
CA SER A 131 19.33 14.43 5.28
C SER A 131 18.83 15.51 4.33
N SER A 132 19.73 16.01 3.49
CA SER A 132 19.46 16.93 2.37
C SER A 132 18.34 16.40 1.46
N PRO A 133 17.79 17.21 0.52
CA PRO A 133 16.87 16.71 -0.51
C PRO A 133 17.43 15.43 -1.12
N SER A 134 16.65 14.35 -1.07
CA SER A 134 17.08 12.98 -1.36
C SER A 134 17.93 12.94 -2.63
N ARG A 135 19.06 12.22 -2.60
CA ARG A 135 19.95 12.12 -3.77
C ARG A 135 19.19 11.53 -4.97
N ALA A 136 18.18 10.69 -4.72
CA ALA A 136 17.25 10.23 -5.74
C ALA A 136 16.35 11.38 -6.25
N LEU A 137 15.57 12.06 -5.39
CA LEU A 137 14.76 13.22 -5.76
C LEU A 137 15.52 14.30 -6.57
N LYS A 138 16.78 14.60 -6.22
CA LYS A 138 17.63 15.51 -7.02
C LYS A 138 17.95 14.95 -8.41
N LYS A 139 18.43 13.71 -8.48
CA LYS A 139 18.73 13.04 -9.76
C LYS A 139 17.49 12.97 -10.66
N LEU A 140 16.32 12.67 -10.09
CA LEU A 140 15.05 12.64 -10.81
C LEU A 140 14.61 14.04 -11.30
N ALA A 141 14.95 15.11 -10.58
CA ALA A 141 14.68 16.48 -11.03
C ALA A 141 15.59 16.89 -12.21
N GLU A 142 16.88 16.53 -12.19
CA GLU A 142 17.82 16.72 -13.30
C GLU A 142 17.41 15.90 -14.53
N GLU A 143 17.16 14.59 -14.36
CA GLU A 143 16.81 13.65 -15.42
C GLU A 143 15.47 13.98 -16.11
N LEU A 144 14.50 14.53 -15.35
CA LEU A 144 13.26 15.10 -15.92
C LEU A 144 13.57 16.35 -16.76
N LEU A 145 14.43 17.24 -16.27
CA LEU A 145 14.83 18.46 -16.99
C LEU A 145 15.52 18.14 -18.32
N GLU A 146 16.43 17.17 -18.35
CA GLU A 146 17.08 16.72 -19.59
C GLU A 146 16.06 16.18 -20.59
N LEU A 147 15.11 15.34 -20.14
CA LEU A 147 14.09 14.75 -21.01
C LEU A 147 13.11 15.76 -21.64
N VAL A 148 12.89 16.92 -21.00
CA VAL A 148 12.12 18.04 -21.57
C VAL A 148 12.96 19.04 -22.37
N ASN A 149 14.23 18.75 -22.64
CA ASN A 149 15.21 19.66 -23.26
C ASN A 149 15.38 20.97 -22.45
N PHE A 150 15.48 20.88 -21.13
CA PHE A 150 15.60 21.98 -20.16
C PHE A 150 14.42 22.98 -20.11
N ASP A 151 13.28 22.70 -20.77
CA ASP A 151 12.07 23.50 -20.65
C ASP A 151 11.38 23.31 -19.29
N GLN A 152 11.74 24.17 -18.32
CA GLN A 152 11.13 24.18 -16.99
C GLN A 152 9.60 24.36 -17.02
N LYS A 153 9.03 25.12 -17.97
CA LYS A 153 7.57 25.32 -18.05
C LYS A 153 6.87 24.02 -18.46
N LYS A 154 7.48 23.24 -19.35
CA LYS A 154 7.01 21.91 -19.75
C LYS A 154 7.16 20.90 -18.62
N ALA A 155 8.27 20.92 -17.88
CA ALA A 155 8.46 20.13 -16.66
C ALA A 155 7.40 20.44 -15.60
N GLU A 156 7.21 21.72 -15.25
CA GLU A 156 6.22 22.14 -14.26
C GLU A 156 4.79 21.81 -14.70
N LYS A 157 4.45 21.97 -15.97
CA LYS A 157 3.11 21.59 -16.47
C LYS A 157 2.86 20.09 -16.30
N LEU A 158 3.83 19.24 -16.64
CA LEU A 158 3.75 17.79 -16.44
C LEU A 158 3.68 17.40 -14.97
N LEU A 159 4.49 18.01 -14.10
CA LEU A 159 4.46 17.75 -12.67
C LEU A 159 3.15 18.21 -12.02
N ARG A 160 2.59 19.37 -12.42
CA ARG A 160 1.29 19.84 -11.95
C ARG A 160 0.16 18.90 -12.39
N GLU A 161 0.18 18.44 -13.64
CA GLU A 161 -0.75 17.43 -14.17
C GLU A 161 -0.67 16.11 -13.37
N VAL A 162 0.54 15.57 -13.15
CA VAL A 162 0.74 14.31 -12.41
C VAL A 162 0.38 14.45 -10.93
N VAL A 163 0.69 15.57 -10.28
CA VAL A 163 0.32 15.83 -8.88
C VAL A 163 -1.19 16.02 -8.73
N PHE A 164 -1.85 16.71 -9.66
CA PHE A 164 -3.31 16.86 -9.68
C PHE A 164 -4.03 15.53 -9.94
N GLN A 165 -3.49 14.71 -10.84
CA GLN A 165 -4.01 13.37 -11.16
C GLN A 165 -3.77 12.35 -10.03
N TYR A 166 -2.77 12.58 -9.15
CA TYR A 166 -2.41 11.66 -8.06
C TYR A 166 -2.01 12.39 -6.74
N PRO A 167 -2.92 13.12 -6.08
CA PRO A 167 -2.58 14.01 -4.95
C PRO A 167 -2.12 13.29 -3.66
N ASN A 168 -2.33 11.97 -3.58
CA ASN A 168 -1.92 11.13 -2.43
C ASN A 168 -0.58 10.42 -2.65
N LYS A 169 0.33 10.98 -3.46
CA LYS A 169 1.63 10.38 -3.81
C LYS A 169 2.79 11.22 -3.28
N SER A 170 3.92 10.56 -3.01
CA SER A 170 5.18 11.24 -2.72
C SER A 170 5.66 12.00 -3.96
N LEU A 171 6.27 13.16 -3.74
CA LEU A 171 6.85 13.99 -4.80
C LEU A 171 7.81 13.18 -5.69
N GLU A 172 8.63 12.33 -5.07
CA GLU A 172 9.61 11.46 -5.72
C GLU A 172 8.96 10.52 -6.77
N TRP A 173 7.76 9.98 -6.47
CA TRP A 173 6.97 9.18 -7.42
C TRP A 173 6.37 10.01 -8.54
N CYS A 174 5.99 11.26 -8.27
CA CYS A 174 5.49 12.18 -9.31
C CYS A 174 6.59 12.56 -10.31
N PHE A 175 7.84 12.68 -9.87
CA PHE A 175 9.00 12.83 -10.76
C PHE A 175 9.24 11.56 -11.60
N GLU A 176 9.29 10.37 -10.99
CA GLU A 176 9.42 9.09 -11.72
C GLU A 176 8.32 8.91 -12.77
N MET A 177 7.06 9.23 -12.45
CA MET A 177 5.95 9.10 -13.41
C MET A 177 5.96 10.16 -14.52
N ALA A 178 6.47 11.37 -14.25
CA ALA A 178 6.66 12.38 -15.29
C ALA A 178 7.78 11.98 -16.26
N ILE A 179 8.89 11.43 -15.75
CA ILE A 179 9.96 10.80 -16.55
C ILE A 179 9.39 9.65 -17.40
N TYR A 180 8.63 8.73 -16.80
CA TYR A 180 8.03 7.61 -17.50
C TYR A 180 7.08 8.05 -18.63
N LYS A 181 6.20 9.04 -18.37
CA LYS A 181 5.32 9.62 -19.40
C LYS A 181 6.10 10.31 -20.54
N LEU A 182 7.28 10.87 -20.27
CA LEU A 182 8.15 11.46 -21.30
C LEU A 182 8.85 10.38 -22.15
N LEU A 183 9.35 9.31 -21.53
CA LEU A 183 9.99 8.19 -22.22
C LEU A 183 9.00 7.40 -23.09
N GLN A 184 7.78 7.19 -22.61
CA GLN A 184 6.67 6.58 -23.37
C GLN A 184 6.26 7.37 -24.63
N ASN A 185 6.60 8.66 -24.68
CA ASN A 185 6.20 9.59 -25.75
C ASN A 185 7.41 10.03 -26.63
N ARG A 186 8.50 9.27 -26.58
CA ARG A 186 9.70 9.36 -27.45
C ARG A 186 9.97 8.08 -28.26
N LEU A 187 9.06 7.10 -28.18
CA LEU A 187 9.05 5.84 -28.95
C LEU A 187 7.92 5.88 -29.98
#